data_AF-A0A1H6AW65-F1
#
_entry.id   AF-A0A1H6AW65-F1
#
_cell.length_a   1.000
_cell.length_b   1.000
_cell.length_c   1.000
_cell.angle_alpha   90.00
_cell.angle_beta   90.00
_cell.angle_gamma   90.00
#
_symmetry.space_group_name_H-M   'P 1'
#
loop_
_entity.id
_entity.type
_entity.pdbx_description
1 polymer ?
#
loop_
_entity_poly.entity_id
_entity_poly.type
_entity_poly.pdbx_seq_one_letter_code
_entity_poly.pdbx_strand_id
1 'polypeptide(L)'
;MDALKFITDAIKEDPRLRLASGVALLGAVIAIVLSFTGGDRDLALFGGVFVVGFMILLAIFIAVTKSETPPPYVAGFLIWSISIAFIASICFIMTSYFFCWPQPLGKGCAQRSYARGEITDIPPLTKKRIGVVIEDDAMGAFNRSTKAFHFVVLANRIGRQSMTVTVRNPDEGVEQDEDIKVHLSCVLPFVHSDRLMEWRYREIDRVQPDGKAIRTPALYRDDRKIGEFGLIAASPCNDAPAVAQPRTAWSSLLPTMSAFAQTPEVLPKGDITSAITDLTAIDTPTRRAARATLAKGSVEAVPAILDAMRKQPDNYQIQLGGSVAMTEMLRQNKADAGRIAAVFHGMDDRELLLKSAGHSDRTLRIYAGEFLYDLGDADVSRKALELAAKTRDENARYNLLLVAQGGWDKLAPAQKTAAAGDLAKARATAGPLTLKLFEKLQ
;
A
#
# COMPACT_ATOMS: atom_id res chain seq x y z
N MET A 1 12.73 -12.73 53.78
CA MET A 1 11.51 -11.90 53.79
C MET A 1 10.82 -12.09 52.46
N ASP A 2 9.51 -12.35 52.48
CA ASP A 2 8.75 -12.65 51.27
C ASP A 2 8.35 -11.34 50.57
N ALA A 3 9.04 -10.98 49.49
CA ALA A 3 8.93 -9.68 48.84
C ALA A 3 7.50 -9.38 48.36
N LEU A 4 6.77 -10.42 47.93
CA LEU A 4 5.36 -10.34 47.54
C LEU A 4 4.47 -9.95 48.73
N LYS A 5 4.72 -10.54 49.90
CA LYS A 5 3.95 -10.22 51.11
C LYS A 5 4.19 -8.78 51.56
N PHE A 6 5.44 -8.32 51.53
CA PHE A 6 5.81 -6.93 51.81
C PHE A 6 5.09 -5.92 50.89
N ILE A 7 5.07 -6.17 49.58
CA ILE A 7 4.38 -5.30 48.61
C ILE A 7 2.87 -5.31 48.87
N THR A 8 2.28 -6.48 49.14
CA THR A 8 0.84 -6.61 49.38
C THR A 8 0.40 -5.89 50.65
N ASP A 9 1.19 -5.99 51.72
CA ASP A 9 0.92 -5.31 52.98
C ASP A 9 1.10 -3.79 52.83
N ALA A 10 2.14 -3.34 52.12
CA ALA A 10 2.35 -1.92 51.81
C ALA A 10 1.20 -1.31 50.97
N ILE A 11 0.61 -2.06 50.03
CA ILE A 11 -0.54 -1.62 49.22
C ILE A 11 -1.81 -1.49 50.06
N LYS A 12 -2.00 -2.35 51.09
CA LYS A 12 -3.16 -2.28 51.98
C LYS A 12 -3.10 -1.06 52.89
N GLU A 13 -1.91 -0.68 53.31
CA GLU A 13 -1.69 0.37 54.29
C GLU A 13 -1.80 1.79 53.70
N ASP A 14 -1.60 1.96 52.39
CA ASP A 14 -1.70 3.27 51.73
C ASP A 14 -2.63 3.27 50.49
N PRO A 15 -3.77 3.98 50.53
CA PRO A 15 -4.67 4.08 49.39
C PRO A 15 -4.03 4.76 48.16
N ARG A 16 -2.95 5.53 48.30
CA ARG A 16 -2.22 6.13 47.17
C ARG A 16 -1.41 5.08 46.39
N LEU A 17 -0.89 4.05 47.07
CA LEU A 17 -0.20 2.92 46.42
C LEU A 17 -1.16 2.07 45.58
N ARG A 18 -2.45 1.98 45.96
CA ARG A 18 -3.49 1.36 45.13
C ARG A 18 -3.71 2.09 43.80
N LEU A 19 -3.69 3.42 43.83
CA LEU A 19 -3.89 4.22 42.62
C LEU A 19 -2.67 4.14 41.68
N ALA A 20 -1.46 4.19 42.24
CA ALA A 20 -0.22 4.01 41.49
C ALA A 20 -0.09 2.61 40.86
N SER A 21 -0.44 1.55 41.61
CA SER A 21 -0.44 0.18 41.09
C SER A 21 -1.53 -0.05 40.03
N GLY A 22 -2.69 0.60 40.16
CA GLY A 22 -3.76 0.58 39.15
C GLY A 22 -3.33 1.20 37.82
N VAL A 23 -2.68 2.37 37.85
CA VAL A 23 -2.16 3.03 36.64
C VAL A 23 -1.08 2.19 35.97
N ALA A 24 -0.21 1.54 36.75
CA ALA A 24 0.82 0.69 36.20
C ALA A 24 0.30 -0.61 35.59
N LEU A 25 -0.71 -1.24 36.20
CA LEU A 25 -1.38 -2.40 35.62
C LEU A 25 -2.01 -2.03 34.26
N LEU A 26 -2.63 -0.85 34.18
CA LEU A 26 -3.20 -0.33 32.93
C LEU A 26 -2.13 -0.12 31.86
N GLY A 27 -0.98 0.48 32.22
CA GLY A 27 0.15 0.65 31.31
C GLY A 27 0.74 -0.68 30.81
N ALA A 28 0.87 -1.67 31.69
CA ALA A 28 1.32 -3.01 31.32
C ALA A 28 0.33 -3.72 30.38
N VAL A 29 -0.97 -3.59 30.63
CA VAL A 29 -2.02 -4.15 29.75
C VAL A 29 -1.98 -3.48 28.37
N ILE A 30 -1.86 -2.15 28.30
CA ILE A 30 -1.76 -1.43 27.02
C ILE A 30 -0.51 -1.87 26.24
N ALA A 31 0.64 -2.04 26.90
CA ALA A 31 1.86 -2.52 26.25
C ALA A 31 1.71 -3.95 25.71
N ILE A 32 1.06 -4.85 26.46
CA ILE A 32 0.76 -6.22 26.00
C ILE A 32 -0.20 -6.19 24.81
N VAL A 33 -1.28 -5.42 24.87
CA VAL A 33 -2.25 -5.29 23.78
C VAL A 33 -1.59 -4.75 22.51
N LEU A 34 -0.77 -3.71 22.63
CA LEU A 34 -0.04 -3.13 21.50
C LEU A 34 0.92 -4.14 20.86
N SER A 35 1.58 -4.99 21.66
CA SER A 35 2.43 -6.09 21.19
C SER A 35 1.67 -7.14 20.37
N PHE A 36 0.40 -7.42 20.72
CA PHE A 36 -0.45 -8.36 19.98
C PHE A 36 -1.12 -7.76 18.73
N THR A 37 -1.34 -6.44 18.68
CA THR A 37 -1.98 -5.77 17.53
C THR A 37 -1.07 -5.50 16.33
N GLY A 38 0.18 -5.98 16.34
CA GLY A 38 1.11 -5.83 15.22
C GLY A 38 1.80 -4.46 15.13
N GLY A 39 1.71 -3.64 16.19
CA GLY A 39 2.54 -2.44 16.33
C GLY A 39 4.02 -2.80 16.54
N ASP A 40 4.93 -1.88 16.19
CA ASP A 40 6.38 -2.05 16.31
C ASP A 40 6.77 -2.64 17.68
N ARG A 41 7.28 -3.88 17.68
CA ARG A 41 7.67 -4.61 18.90
C ARG A 41 8.69 -3.84 19.74
N ASP A 42 9.53 -3.06 19.09
CA ASP A 42 10.53 -2.21 19.74
C ASP A 42 9.86 -1.16 20.63
N LEU A 43 8.77 -0.53 20.16
CA LEU A 43 8.03 0.47 20.92
C LEU A 43 7.38 -0.14 22.17
N ALA A 44 6.83 -1.36 22.05
CA ALA A 44 6.25 -2.08 23.17
C ALA A 44 7.30 -2.47 24.23
N LEU A 45 8.49 -2.90 23.80
CA LEU A 45 9.61 -3.21 24.69
C LEU A 45 10.09 -1.97 25.45
N PHE A 46 10.33 -0.86 24.74
CA PHE A 46 10.75 0.39 25.37
C PHE A 46 9.70 0.94 26.32
N GLY A 47 8.42 0.95 25.91
CA GLY A 47 7.31 1.35 26.77
C GLY A 47 7.23 0.51 28.05
N GLY A 48 7.40 -0.81 27.94
CA GLY A 48 7.41 -1.71 29.10
C GLY A 48 8.54 -1.42 30.09
N VAL A 49 9.78 -1.26 29.60
CA VAL A 49 10.93 -0.93 30.46
C VAL A 49 10.74 0.41 31.16
N PHE A 50 10.17 1.41 30.46
CA PHE A 50 9.88 2.73 31.05
C PHE A 50 8.86 2.65 32.19
N VAL A 51 7.75 1.93 32.00
CA VAL A 51 6.70 1.79 33.03
C VAL A 51 7.28 1.14 34.28
N VAL A 52 8.05 0.05 34.13
CA VAL A 52 8.69 -0.63 35.26
C VAL A 52 9.70 0.27 35.98
N GLY A 53 10.54 0.99 35.23
CA GLY A 53 11.51 1.93 35.81
C GLY A 53 10.84 3.04 36.62
N PHE A 54 9.73 3.59 36.11
CA PHE A 54 8.96 4.63 36.80
C PHE A 54 8.33 4.10 38.09
N MET A 55 7.85 2.84 38.11
CA MET A 55 7.30 2.23 39.33
C MET A 55 8.34 2.10 40.44
N ILE A 56 9.56 1.67 40.11
CA ILE A 56 10.64 1.51 41.09
C ILE A 56 10.99 2.87 41.69
N LEU A 57 11.10 3.92 40.87
CA LEU A 57 11.34 5.28 41.33
C LEU A 57 10.23 5.78 42.27
N LEU A 58 8.97 5.56 41.90
CA LEU A 58 7.83 5.96 42.71
C LEU A 58 7.83 5.24 44.07
N ALA A 59 8.13 3.94 44.07
CA ALA A 59 8.20 3.15 45.30
C ALA A 59 9.32 3.64 46.23
N ILE A 60 10.50 3.96 45.69
CA ILE A 60 11.62 4.55 46.45
C ILE A 60 11.20 5.90 47.04
N PHE A 61 10.54 6.74 46.23
CA PHE A 61 10.09 8.05 46.68
C PHE A 61 9.08 7.95 47.83
N ILE A 62 8.09 7.07 47.71
CA ILE A 62 7.09 6.82 48.75
C ILE A 62 7.76 6.31 50.03
N ALA A 63 8.65 5.32 49.92
CA ALA A 63 9.36 4.76 51.07
C ALA A 63 10.16 5.84 51.83
N VAL A 64 10.80 6.75 51.10
CA VAL A 64 11.61 7.83 51.69
C VAL A 64 10.73 8.90 52.33
N THR A 65 9.60 9.26 51.70
CA THR A 65 8.68 10.27 52.27
C THR A 65 7.95 9.82 53.54
N LYS A 66 7.88 8.50 53.79
CA LYS A 66 7.27 7.92 55.00
C LYS A 66 8.23 7.73 56.16
N SER A 67 9.53 7.90 55.94
CA SER A 67 10.53 7.79 56.99
C SER A 67 10.35 8.91 58.01
N GLU A 68 9.98 8.58 59.25
CA GLU A 68 9.88 9.56 60.35
C GLU A 68 11.24 10.18 60.69
N THR A 69 12.32 9.44 60.45
CA THR A 69 13.68 9.96 60.56
C THR A 69 14.08 10.66 59.27
N PRO A 70 14.58 11.92 59.32
CA PRO A 70 15.04 12.59 58.12
C PRO A 70 16.16 11.76 57.48
N PRO A 71 16.03 11.39 56.19
CA PRO A 71 17.05 10.60 55.54
C PRO A 71 18.39 11.35 55.57
N PRO A 72 19.52 10.66 55.76
CA PRO A 72 20.82 11.31 55.71
C PRO A 72 20.95 12.07 54.39
N TYR A 73 21.54 13.27 54.41
CA TYR A 73 21.65 14.17 53.26
C TYR A 73 22.10 13.46 51.97
N VAL A 74 23.00 12.48 52.11
CA VAL A 74 23.52 11.66 51.01
C VAL A 74 22.42 10.84 50.32
N ALA A 75 21.50 10.25 51.08
CA ALA A 75 20.38 9.48 50.52
C ALA A 75 19.41 10.39 49.74
N GLY A 76 19.09 11.57 50.27
CA GLY A 76 18.28 12.57 49.57
C GLY A 76 18.92 13.01 48.25
N PHE A 77 20.23 13.31 48.26
CA PHE A 77 20.97 13.67 47.06
C PHE A 77 20.98 12.55 46.01
N LEU A 78 21.14 11.30 46.45
CA LEU A 78 21.15 10.14 45.56
C LEU A 78 19.79 9.95 44.85
N ILE A 79 18.69 10.07 45.60
CA ILE A 79 17.33 9.94 45.06
C ILE A 79 17.07 11.03 44.01
N TRP A 80 17.44 12.28 44.30
CA TRP A 80 17.30 13.38 43.35
C TRP A 80 18.16 13.18 42.10
N SER A 81 19.40 12.73 42.26
CA SER A 81 20.31 12.47 41.15
C SER A 81 19.79 11.37 40.22
N ILE A 82 19.30 10.26 40.78
CA ILE A 82 18.72 9.16 40.00
C ILE A 82 17.44 9.61 39.29
N SER A 83 16.60 10.40 39.95
CA SER A 83 15.36 10.93 39.36
C SER A 83 15.65 11.85 38.18
N ILE A 84 16.61 12.77 38.34
CA ILE A 84 17.04 13.69 37.26
C ILE A 84 17.65 12.90 36.09
N ALA A 85 18.53 11.94 36.37
CA ALA A 85 19.13 11.09 35.34
C ALA A 85 18.07 10.29 34.58
N PHE A 86 17.06 9.78 35.27
CA PHE A 86 15.96 9.07 34.64
C PHE A 86 15.16 9.99 33.72
N ILE A 87 14.72 11.15 34.19
CA ILE A 87 13.99 12.14 33.37
C ILE A 87 14.82 12.56 32.15
N ALA A 88 16.11 12.83 32.35
CA ALA A 88 17.02 13.17 31.26
C ALA A 88 17.11 12.05 30.21
N SER A 89 17.13 10.77 30.64
CA SER A 89 17.13 9.64 29.71
C SER A 89 15.81 9.51 28.93
N ILE A 90 14.65 9.78 29.55
CA ILE A 90 13.37 9.86 28.83
C ILE A 90 13.42 10.95 27.77
N CYS A 91 13.82 12.16 28.15
CA CYS A 91 13.92 13.29 27.22
C CYS A 91 14.89 12.96 26.07
N PHE A 92 16.02 12.33 26.36
CA PHE A 92 17.00 11.94 25.35
C PHE A 92 16.45 10.88 24.39
N ILE A 93 15.75 9.87 24.90
CA ILE A 93 15.12 8.81 24.09
C ILE A 93 13.97 9.37 23.25
N MET A 94 13.11 10.20 23.83
CA MET A 94 12.02 10.86 23.10
C MET A 94 12.58 11.80 22.03
N THR A 95 13.64 12.55 22.34
CA THR A 95 14.27 13.44 21.36
C THR A 95 14.94 12.64 20.25
N SER A 96 15.60 11.55 20.61
CA SER A 96 16.18 10.60 19.66
C SER A 96 15.13 9.91 18.77
N TYR A 97 13.95 9.59 19.30
CA TYR A 97 12.88 8.93 18.56
C TYR A 97 12.12 9.90 17.63
N PHE A 98 11.75 11.08 18.13
CA PHE A 98 10.93 12.05 17.38
C PHE A 98 11.76 12.99 16.50
N PHE A 99 12.93 13.42 16.97
CA PHE A 99 13.79 14.38 16.27
C PHE A 99 15.05 13.75 15.70
N CYS A 100 15.26 12.43 15.89
CA CYS A 100 16.40 11.69 15.36
C CYS A 100 17.77 12.25 15.79
N TRP A 101 17.77 12.93 16.94
CA TRP A 101 18.94 13.57 17.51
C TRP A 101 18.84 13.50 19.03
N PRO A 102 19.78 12.84 19.73
CA PRO A 102 20.96 12.06 19.27
C PRO A 102 20.58 10.87 18.37
N GLN A 103 21.56 10.28 17.67
CA GLN A 103 21.31 9.08 16.85
C GLN A 103 20.67 7.97 17.69
N PRO A 104 19.54 7.38 17.25
CA PRO A 104 18.89 6.35 18.03
C PRO A 104 19.71 5.07 18.09
N LEU A 105 19.54 4.35 19.20
CA LEU A 105 20.14 3.05 19.46
C LEU A 105 19.62 1.94 18.53
N GLY A 106 18.72 2.26 17.59
CA GLY A 106 18.17 1.34 16.60
C GLY A 106 17.93 2.03 15.24
N LYS A 107 17.75 1.23 14.19
CA LYS A 107 17.62 1.66 12.78
C LYS A 107 16.32 2.43 12.44
N GLY A 108 15.54 2.84 13.46
CA GLY A 108 14.13 3.24 13.32
C GLY A 108 13.88 4.69 12.92
N CYS A 109 14.84 5.59 13.08
CA CYS A 109 14.70 6.97 12.59
C CYS A 109 15.04 7.04 11.11
N ALA A 110 14.08 6.67 10.26
CA ALA A 110 13.91 7.15 8.88
C ALA A 110 15.18 7.56 8.09
N GLN A 111 16.27 6.80 8.17
CA GLN A 111 17.17 6.65 7.03
C GLN A 111 16.42 5.75 6.07
N ARG A 112 15.44 6.32 5.35
CA ARG A 112 15.04 5.72 4.07
C ARG A 112 16.30 5.80 3.23
N SER A 113 17.10 4.73 3.23
CA SER A 113 18.15 4.58 2.24
C SER A 113 17.42 4.72 0.91
N TYR A 114 17.70 5.80 0.19
CA TYR A 114 17.19 5.97 -1.14
C TYR A 114 18.39 6.04 -2.05
N ALA A 115 18.33 5.35 -3.17
CA ALA A 115 19.36 5.42 -4.17
C ALA A 115 18.91 6.46 -5.21
N ARG A 116 19.64 7.56 -5.36
CA ARG A 116 19.42 8.50 -6.47
C ARG A 116 20.23 8.02 -7.66
N GLY A 117 19.59 7.95 -8.82
CA GLY A 117 20.27 7.66 -10.06
C GLY A 117 19.82 8.57 -11.20
N GLU A 118 20.63 8.58 -12.24
CA GLU A 118 20.38 9.24 -13.51
C GLU A 118 20.70 8.28 -14.63
N ILE A 119 19.83 8.21 -15.64
CA ILE A 119 20.07 7.49 -16.88
C ILE A 119 20.38 8.53 -17.97
N THR A 120 21.61 8.55 -18.43
CA THR A 120 22.12 9.41 -19.51
C THR A 120 22.17 8.66 -20.85
N ASP A 121 22.53 9.37 -21.92
CA ASP A 121 22.57 8.85 -23.31
C ASP A 121 21.24 8.29 -23.82
N ILE A 122 20.15 8.80 -23.27
CA ILE A 122 18.80 8.50 -23.71
C ILE A 122 18.59 9.05 -25.13
N PRO A 123 18.09 8.24 -26.09
CA PRO A 123 17.74 8.74 -27.41
C PRO A 123 16.69 9.86 -27.30
N PRO A 124 16.74 10.88 -28.17
CA PRO A 124 15.85 12.03 -28.07
C PRO A 124 14.37 11.61 -28.12
N LEU A 125 13.54 12.31 -27.32
CA LEU A 125 12.11 12.01 -27.14
C LEU A 125 11.29 12.00 -28.44
N THR A 126 11.82 12.58 -29.53
CA THR A 126 11.22 12.55 -30.86
C THR A 126 11.26 11.16 -31.51
N LYS A 127 12.07 10.23 -31.01
CA LYS A 127 12.23 8.87 -31.54
C LYS A 127 11.82 7.76 -30.58
N LYS A 128 11.81 8.00 -29.25
CA LYS A 128 11.45 7.03 -28.20
C LYS A 128 10.79 7.75 -27.01
N ARG A 129 9.69 7.24 -26.47
CA ARG A 129 9.07 7.66 -25.20
C ARG A 129 9.61 6.79 -24.07
N ILE A 130 10.47 7.32 -23.22
CA ILE A 130 10.98 6.55 -22.07
C ILE A 130 10.08 6.78 -20.87
N GLY A 131 9.51 5.69 -20.37
CA GLY A 131 8.70 5.67 -19.17
C GLY A 131 9.30 4.68 -18.20
N VAL A 132 9.99 5.14 -17.18
CA VAL A 132 10.53 4.20 -16.20
C VAL A 132 9.40 3.76 -15.29
N VAL A 133 8.84 2.58 -15.55
CA VAL A 133 7.86 1.94 -14.68
C VAL A 133 8.62 1.21 -13.58
N ILE A 134 9.03 1.96 -12.58
CA ILE A 134 9.53 1.36 -11.35
C ILE A 134 8.31 1.08 -10.48
N GLU A 135 7.86 -0.17 -10.46
CA GLU A 135 6.68 -0.57 -9.70
C GLU A 135 6.84 -0.22 -8.22
N ASP A 136 5.82 0.47 -7.69
CA ASP A 136 5.48 0.85 -6.30
C ASP A 136 6.54 1.59 -5.43
N ASP A 137 7.83 1.53 -5.73
CA ASP A 137 8.90 1.95 -4.80
C ASP A 137 9.95 2.92 -5.37
N ALA A 138 9.73 3.51 -6.55
CA ALA A 138 10.59 4.58 -7.02
C ALA A 138 9.86 5.66 -7.82
N MET A 139 10.45 6.85 -7.80
CA MET A 139 9.95 8.02 -8.52
C MET A 139 11.00 8.47 -9.51
N GLY A 140 10.59 8.95 -10.68
CA GLY A 140 11.54 9.49 -11.65
C GLY A 140 10.93 10.53 -12.57
N ALA A 141 11.79 11.34 -13.16
CA ALA A 141 11.43 12.41 -14.08
C ALA A 141 12.51 12.58 -15.14
N PHE A 142 12.08 12.82 -16.39
CA PHE A 142 12.99 13.17 -17.47
C PHE A 142 13.31 14.66 -17.43
N ASN A 143 14.60 14.99 -17.38
CA ASN A 143 15.10 16.34 -17.48
C ASN A 143 15.49 16.66 -18.93
N ARG A 144 14.75 17.59 -19.54
CA ARG A 144 14.95 17.96 -20.95
C ARG A 144 16.27 18.68 -21.21
N SER A 145 16.82 19.40 -20.23
CA SER A 145 18.07 20.16 -20.44
C SER A 145 19.29 19.24 -20.43
N THR A 146 19.32 18.27 -19.51
CA THR A 146 20.42 17.29 -19.40
C THR A 146 20.23 16.07 -20.31
N LYS A 147 19.06 15.93 -20.95
CA LYS A 147 18.67 14.75 -21.74
C LYS A 147 18.79 13.44 -20.95
N ALA A 148 18.44 13.50 -19.67
CA ALA A 148 18.63 12.40 -18.76
C ALA A 148 17.39 12.13 -17.91
N PHE A 149 17.24 10.88 -17.48
CA PHE A 149 16.14 10.47 -16.61
C PHE A 149 16.64 10.31 -15.17
N HIS A 150 16.23 11.21 -14.28
CA HIS A 150 16.55 11.11 -12.86
C HIS A 150 15.54 10.23 -12.15
N PHE A 151 16.00 9.38 -11.24
CA PHE A 151 15.14 8.51 -10.45
C PHE A 151 15.64 8.36 -9.01
N VAL A 152 14.71 7.99 -8.12
CA VAL A 152 14.95 7.76 -6.70
C VAL A 152 14.30 6.44 -6.32
N VAL A 153 15.11 5.44 -5.96
CA VAL A 153 14.64 4.12 -5.49
C VAL A 153 14.59 4.14 -3.97
N LEU A 154 13.45 3.83 -3.37
CA LEU A 154 13.27 3.74 -1.92
C LEU A 154 13.62 2.32 -1.44
N ALA A 155 14.51 2.17 -0.45
CA ALA A 155 15.11 0.87 -0.11
C ALA A 155 14.24 -0.08 0.76
N ASN A 156 12.91 -0.04 0.70
CA ASN A 156 12.08 -0.95 1.52
C ASN A 156 10.70 -1.17 0.87
N ARG A 157 10.15 -2.38 0.66
CA ARG A 157 10.35 -3.67 1.38
C ARG A 157 10.18 -4.93 0.50
N ILE A 158 11.12 -5.86 0.70
CA ILE A 158 10.98 -7.33 0.85
C ILE A 158 10.26 -8.09 -0.27
N GLY A 159 11.05 -8.65 -1.19
CA GLY A 159 10.67 -9.82 -1.99
C GLY A 159 11.10 -9.76 -3.46
N ARG A 160 11.46 -8.59 -3.97
CA ARG A 160 11.82 -8.41 -5.37
C ARG A 160 13.32 -8.33 -5.56
N GLN A 161 13.78 -8.98 -6.62
CA GLN A 161 15.19 -9.04 -7.01
C GLN A 161 15.50 -8.09 -8.18
N SER A 162 14.50 -7.47 -8.83
CA SER A 162 14.72 -6.60 -9.98
C SER A 162 13.74 -5.42 -10.04
N MET A 163 14.15 -4.35 -10.73
CA MET A 163 13.35 -3.22 -11.19
C MET A 163 13.28 -3.25 -12.73
N THR A 164 12.21 -2.70 -13.31
CA THR A 164 12.03 -2.60 -14.77
C THR A 164 12.15 -1.15 -15.23
N VAL A 165 12.88 -0.90 -16.32
CA VAL A 165 12.95 0.40 -16.99
C VAL A 165 12.34 0.24 -18.37
N THR A 166 11.15 0.78 -18.59
CA THR A 166 10.44 0.65 -19.86
C THR A 166 10.81 1.78 -20.84
N VAL A 167 11.14 1.40 -22.07
CA VAL A 167 11.44 2.29 -23.19
C VAL A 167 10.39 2.03 -24.25
N ARG A 168 9.45 2.97 -24.42
CA ARG A 168 8.38 2.87 -25.42
C ARG A 168 8.81 3.51 -26.73
N ASN A 169 8.38 2.95 -27.84
CA ASN A 169 8.47 3.63 -29.13
C ASN A 169 7.24 4.58 -29.28
N PRO A 170 7.40 5.86 -29.67
CA PRO A 170 6.27 6.75 -29.97
C PRO A 170 5.47 6.32 -31.19
N ASP A 171 6.03 5.50 -32.08
CA ASP A 171 5.30 4.99 -33.24
C ASP A 171 4.29 3.93 -32.80
N GLU A 172 3.00 4.29 -32.86
CA GLU A 172 1.85 3.46 -32.44
C GLU A 172 1.74 2.12 -33.19
N GLY A 173 2.49 1.93 -34.28
CA GLY A 173 2.55 0.69 -35.06
C GLY A 173 3.54 -0.36 -34.54
N VAL A 174 4.34 -0.06 -33.51
CA VAL A 174 5.27 -1.01 -32.88
C VAL A 174 4.76 -1.32 -31.46
N GLU A 175 3.91 -2.34 -31.33
CA GLU A 175 3.21 -2.71 -30.08
C GLU A 175 4.12 -3.20 -28.92
N GLN A 176 5.45 -3.17 -29.07
CA GLN A 176 6.35 -3.72 -28.06
C GLN A 176 7.04 -2.61 -27.27
N ASP A 177 6.56 -2.41 -26.04
CA ASP A 177 7.30 -1.74 -24.98
C ASP A 177 8.60 -2.53 -24.72
N GLU A 178 9.75 -1.85 -24.74
CA GLU A 178 11.04 -2.47 -24.40
C GLU A 178 11.25 -2.38 -22.88
N ASP A 179 11.23 -3.51 -22.15
CA ASP A 179 11.45 -3.56 -20.69
C ASP A 179 12.88 -3.97 -20.27
N ILE A 180 13.68 -3.05 -19.70
CA ILE A 180 15.00 -3.36 -19.11
C ILE A 180 14.81 -3.92 -17.71
N LYS A 181 15.13 -5.19 -17.46
CA LYS A 181 15.22 -5.69 -16.07
C LYS A 181 16.60 -5.40 -15.48
N VAL A 182 16.63 -4.68 -14.37
CA VAL A 182 17.85 -4.39 -13.59
C VAL A 182 17.74 -5.09 -12.26
N HIS A 183 18.69 -5.94 -11.91
CA HIS A 183 18.68 -6.62 -10.62
C HIS A 183 18.99 -5.61 -9.50
N LEU A 184 18.19 -5.59 -8.43
CA LEU A 184 18.33 -4.65 -7.32
C LEU A 184 19.64 -4.84 -6.55
N SER A 185 20.30 -6.01 -6.63
CA SER A 185 21.68 -6.16 -6.09
C SER A 185 22.72 -5.34 -6.87
N CYS A 186 22.45 -4.95 -8.12
CA CYS A 186 23.31 -4.05 -8.89
C CYS A 186 23.09 -2.58 -8.47
N VAL A 187 22.02 -2.29 -7.72
CA VAL A 187 21.73 -0.98 -7.13
C VAL A 187 22.39 -0.96 -5.75
N LEU A 188 23.40 -0.10 -5.58
CA LEU A 188 24.02 0.10 -4.27
C LEU A 188 23.21 1.17 -3.52
N PRO A 189 22.43 0.82 -2.47
CA PRO A 189 21.78 1.82 -1.66
C PRO A 189 22.85 2.58 -0.87
N PHE A 190 22.98 3.88 -1.12
CA PHE A 190 23.87 4.74 -0.35
C PHE A 190 23.09 5.54 0.68
N VAL A 191 23.58 5.55 1.91
CA VAL A 191 23.09 6.42 2.98
C VAL A 191 23.85 7.75 2.86
N HIS A 192 23.13 8.85 2.62
CA HIS A 192 23.67 10.21 2.56
C HIS A 192 24.67 10.51 1.42
N SER A 193 24.66 9.81 0.28
CA SER A 193 25.50 10.24 -0.84
C SER A 193 24.90 11.47 -1.55
N ASP A 194 25.66 12.55 -1.51
CA ASP A 194 25.71 13.61 -2.51
C ASP A 194 26.01 13.09 -3.93
N ARG A 195 26.59 11.89 -4.04
CA ARG A 195 26.90 11.24 -5.30
C ARG A 195 25.67 10.61 -5.95
N LEU A 196 25.41 11.02 -7.18
CA LEU A 196 24.40 10.49 -8.08
C LEU A 196 24.95 9.22 -8.76
N MET A 197 24.16 8.15 -8.84
CA MET A 197 24.52 7.00 -9.68
C MET A 197 24.26 7.33 -11.14
N GLU A 198 25.28 7.32 -11.98
CA GLU A 198 25.15 7.53 -13.42
C GLU A 198 25.05 6.18 -14.15
N TRP A 199 23.96 5.96 -14.88
CA TRP A 199 23.78 4.85 -15.80
C TRP A 199 23.70 5.36 -17.23
N ARG A 200 24.23 4.62 -18.20
CA ARG A 200 24.23 4.98 -19.61
C ARG A 200 23.37 4.01 -20.41
N TYR A 201 22.46 4.55 -21.21
CA TYR A 201 21.71 3.80 -22.20
C TYR A 201 22.55 3.59 -23.46
N ARG A 202 22.58 2.37 -24.01
CA ARG A 202 23.18 2.08 -25.31
C ARG A 202 22.40 0.99 -26.03
N GLU A 203 22.27 1.12 -27.34
CA GLU A 203 21.84 0.02 -28.21
C GLU A 203 23.05 -0.80 -28.65
N ILE A 204 23.01 -2.11 -28.46
CA ILE A 204 24.04 -3.04 -28.91
C ILE A 204 23.49 -3.97 -29.98
N ASP A 205 24.28 -4.26 -31.00
CA ASP A 205 23.91 -5.25 -32.01
C ASP A 205 23.99 -6.65 -31.41
N ARG A 206 22.84 -7.33 -31.35
CA ARG A 206 22.74 -8.72 -30.90
C ARG A 206 22.39 -9.60 -32.08
N VAL A 207 23.27 -10.54 -32.39
CA VAL A 207 23.01 -11.54 -33.42
C VAL A 207 21.97 -12.54 -32.88
N GLN A 208 20.82 -12.62 -33.54
CA GLN A 208 19.78 -13.61 -33.26
C GLN A 208 20.16 -15.00 -33.77
N PRO A 209 19.47 -16.07 -33.35
CA PRO A 209 19.71 -17.43 -33.85
C PRO A 209 19.62 -17.55 -35.38
N ASP A 210 18.90 -16.65 -36.06
CA ASP A 210 18.76 -16.58 -37.51
C ASP A 210 19.91 -15.81 -38.21
N GLY A 211 20.91 -15.35 -37.44
CA GLY A 211 22.06 -14.59 -37.95
C GLY A 211 21.82 -13.10 -38.14
N LYS A 212 20.60 -12.58 -37.91
CA LYS A 212 20.33 -11.14 -38.02
C LYS A 212 20.81 -10.39 -36.78
N ALA A 213 21.53 -9.30 -36.99
CA ALA A 213 21.86 -8.37 -35.92
C ALA A 213 20.63 -7.48 -35.60
N ILE A 214 20.15 -7.54 -34.36
CA ILE A 214 19.09 -6.67 -33.86
C ILE A 214 19.65 -5.76 -32.79
N ARG A 215 19.41 -4.46 -32.94
CA ARG A 215 19.75 -3.45 -31.94
C ARG A 215 18.93 -3.69 -30.69
N THR A 216 19.61 -4.16 -29.66
CA THR A 216 19.01 -4.47 -28.37
C THR A 216 19.43 -3.39 -27.37
N PRO A 217 18.48 -2.72 -26.70
CA PRO A 217 18.80 -1.79 -25.62
C PRO A 217 19.59 -2.46 -24.48
N ALA A 218 20.44 -1.69 -23.79
CA ALA A 218 21.21 -2.13 -22.62
C ALA A 218 21.55 -0.95 -21.71
N LEU A 219 21.66 -1.21 -20.40
CA LEU A 219 22.11 -0.23 -19.40
C LEU A 219 23.52 -0.56 -18.91
N TYR A 220 24.33 0.48 -18.77
CA TYR A 220 25.72 0.41 -18.29
C TYR A 220 25.92 1.30 -17.06
N ARG A 221 26.76 0.88 -16.13
CA ARG A 221 27.31 1.71 -15.04
C ARG A 221 28.81 1.52 -15.05
N ASP A 222 29.59 2.61 -15.14
CA ASP A 222 31.06 2.54 -15.10
C ASP A 222 31.61 1.44 -16.06
N ASP A 223 31.15 1.46 -17.32
CA ASP A 223 31.43 0.48 -18.39
C ASP A 223 30.95 -0.97 -18.18
N ARG A 224 30.26 -1.27 -17.07
CA ARG A 224 29.67 -2.58 -16.79
C ARG A 224 28.20 -2.63 -17.18
N LYS A 225 27.79 -3.65 -17.94
CA LYS A 225 26.37 -3.93 -18.24
C LYS A 225 25.62 -4.35 -16.95
N ILE A 226 24.53 -3.67 -16.64
CA ILE A 226 23.72 -3.88 -15.42
C ILE A 226 22.27 -4.33 -15.70
N GLY A 227 21.85 -4.42 -16.97
CA GLY A 227 20.54 -4.94 -17.39
C GLY A 227 20.51 -5.42 -18.84
N GLU A 228 19.67 -6.42 -19.14
CA GLU A 228 19.48 -7.04 -20.47
C GLU A 228 18.01 -7.38 -20.75
N PHE A 229 17.63 -7.44 -22.04
CA PHE A 229 16.29 -7.75 -22.55
C PHE A 229 16.24 -9.12 -23.24
N GLY A 230 15.06 -9.75 -23.20
CA GLY A 230 14.70 -10.79 -24.17
C GLY A 230 15.23 -12.21 -23.92
N LEU A 231 15.69 -12.54 -22.71
CA LEU A 231 16.06 -13.91 -22.33
C LEU A 231 15.26 -14.40 -21.11
N ILE A 232 14.83 -15.67 -21.14
CA ILE A 232 14.04 -16.32 -20.08
C ILE A 232 14.87 -16.64 -18.82
N ALA A 233 16.18 -16.40 -18.81
CA ALA A 233 16.98 -16.54 -17.59
C ALA A 233 17.95 -15.36 -17.44
N ALA A 234 17.83 -14.65 -16.32
CA ALA A 234 18.77 -13.62 -15.88
C ALA A 234 19.59 -14.15 -14.70
N SER A 235 20.93 -14.06 -14.79
CA SER A 235 21.85 -13.62 -13.71
C SER A 235 23.32 -13.81 -14.16
N PRO A 236 24.34 -13.10 -13.61
CA PRO A 236 24.28 -12.16 -12.49
C PRO A 236 25.16 -10.89 -12.56
N CYS A 237 24.81 -9.90 -11.74
CA CYS A 237 25.81 -9.22 -10.90
C CYS A 237 26.18 -10.19 -9.76
N ASN A 238 27.29 -10.91 -9.92
CA ASN A 238 27.78 -12.14 -9.25
C ASN A 238 27.18 -12.63 -7.90
N ASP A 239 26.76 -13.90 -7.93
CA ASP A 239 26.82 -14.98 -6.93
C ASP A 239 26.72 -14.65 -5.43
N ALA A 240 25.49 -14.41 -4.96
CA ALA A 240 25.13 -14.75 -3.59
C ALA A 240 23.75 -15.44 -3.59
N PRO A 241 23.61 -16.65 -3.02
CA PRO A 241 22.30 -17.29 -2.94
C PRO A 241 21.45 -16.53 -1.92
N ALA A 242 20.46 -15.79 -2.41
CA ALA A 242 19.35 -15.36 -1.57
C ALA A 242 18.53 -16.60 -1.21
N VAL A 243 18.80 -17.15 -0.02
CA VAL A 243 18.02 -18.24 0.56
C VAL A 243 16.55 -17.81 0.63
N ALA A 244 15.69 -18.52 -0.11
CA ALA A 244 14.25 -18.32 -0.04
C ALA A 244 13.75 -18.75 1.33
N GLN A 245 13.15 -17.82 2.09
CA GLN A 245 12.27 -18.20 3.19
C GLN A 245 10.83 -18.26 2.68
N PRO A 246 10.08 -19.34 2.96
CA PRO A 246 8.68 -19.42 2.59
C PRO A 246 7.90 -18.44 3.47
N ARG A 247 7.28 -17.44 2.86
CA ARG A 247 6.33 -16.57 3.55
C ARG A 247 5.02 -16.43 2.79
N THR A 248 3.98 -16.44 3.61
CA THR A 248 2.56 -16.70 3.38
C THR A 248 1.84 -15.58 2.64
N ALA A 249 0.87 -16.00 1.83
CA ALA A 249 0.28 -15.34 0.68
C ALA A 249 -0.76 -14.22 0.94
N TRP A 250 -0.60 -13.35 1.96
CA TRP A 250 -1.71 -12.48 2.40
C TRP A 250 -1.50 -10.97 2.31
N SER A 251 -0.34 -10.46 1.88
CA SER A 251 -0.09 -9.00 1.79
C SER A 251 0.00 -8.43 0.37
N SER A 252 -0.19 -9.24 -0.68
CA SER A 252 0.04 -8.83 -2.09
C SER A 252 -1.23 -8.48 -2.89
N LEU A 253 -2.37 -8.29 -2.24
CA LEU A 253 -3.67 -8.16 -2.93
C LEU A 253 -4.37 -6.80 -2.80
N LEU A 254 -3.76 -5.78 -2.19
CA LEU A 254 -4.34 -4.44 -2.15
C LEU A 254 -3.34 -3.41 -2.72
N PRO A 255 -3.66 -2.74 -3.83
CA PRO A 255 -2.85 -1.62 -4.31
C PRO A 255 -3.12 -0.39 -3.43
N THR A 256 -2.16 -0.03 -2.56
CA THR A 256 -2.17 1.29 -1.92
C THR A 256 -1.64 2.32 -2.90
N MET A 257 -2.53 2.85 -3.74
CA MET A 257 -2.27 4.01 -4.60
C MET A 257 -2.29 5.28 -3.75
N SER A 258 -1.11 5.74 -3.31
CA SER A 258 -0.94 7.09 -2.77
C SER A 258 0.08 7.82 -3.64
N ALA A 259 -0.38 8.37 -4.76
CA ALA A 259 0.43 9.17 -5.68
C ALA A 259 0.08 10.66 -5.55
N PHE A 260 1.06 11.46 -5.15
CA PHE A 260 1.16 12.93 -5.26
C PHE A 260 -0.05 13.76 -4.80
N ALA A 261 -0.01 14.21 -3.54
CA ALA A 261 -0.69 15.43 -3.14
C ALA A 261 0.05 16.63 -3.77
N GLN A 262 -0.34 17.01 -4.98
CA GLN A 262 -0.24 18.42 -5.37
C GLN A 262 -1.19 19.19 -4.46
N THR A 263 -0.75 20.34 -3.97
CA THR A 263 -1.55 21.28 -3.18
C THR A 263 -2.92 21.41 -3.85
N PRO A 264 -4.04 21.14 -3.16
CA PRO A 264 -5.34 21.16 -3.79
C PRO A 264 -5.62 22.60 -4.21
N GLU A 265 -5.41 22.89 -5.49
CA GLU A 265 -6.07 24.00 -6.13
C GLU A 265 -7.56 23.78 -5.87
N VAL A 266 -8.22 24.80 -5.34
CA VAL A 266 -9.67 24.83 -5.16
C VAL A 266 -10.25 24.83 -6.56
N LEU A 267 -10.33 23.64 -7.15
CA LEU A 267 -10.97 23.44 -8.43
C LEU A 267 -12.42 23.89 -8.26
N PRO A 268 -12.91 24.82 -9.11
CA PRO A 268 -14.33 25.14 -9.14
C PRO A 268 -15.10 23.82 -9.24
N LYS A 269 -16.32 23.75 -8.66
CA LYS A 269 -17.22 22.59 -8.82
C LYS A 269 -17.25 22.24 -10.31
N GLY A 270 -16.50 21.21 -10.70
CA GLY A 270 -16.31 20.89 -12.09
C GLY A 270 -17.64 20.44 -12.65
N ASP A 271 -17.97 20.91 -13.85
CA ASP A 271 -19.17 20.46 -14.55
C ASP A 271 -19.04 18.96 -14.83
N ILE A 272 -19.91 18.16 -14.18
CA ILE A 272 -19.98 16.70 -14.32
C ILE A 272 -20.14 16.32 -15.80
N THR A 273 -20.89 17.12 -16.56
CA THR A 273 -21.15 16.88 -17.98
C THR A 273 -19.86 16.99 -18.79
N SER A 274 -19.11 18.08 -18.62
CA SER A 274 -17.80 18.26 -19.24
C SER A 274 -16.84 17.14 -18.85
N ALA A 275 -16.80 16.78 -17.56
CA ALA A 275 -15.92 15.71 -17.09
C ALA A 275 -16.26 14.34 -17.70
N ILE A 276 -17.54 14.04 -17.94
CA ILE A 276 -17.96 12.82 -18.66
C ILE A 276 -17.46 12.85 -20.11
N THR A 277 -17.58 13.97 -20.81
CA THR A 277 -17.06 14.12 -22.18
C THR A 277 -15.54 13.93 -22.20
N ASP A 278 -14.84 14.53 -21.25
CA ASP A 278 -13.38 14.50 -21.13
C ASP A 278 -12.81 13.11 -20.77
N LEU A 279 -13.65 12.16 -20.32
CA LEU A 279 -13.23 10.76 -20.21
C LEU A 279 -12.80 10.17 -21.56
N THR A 280 -13.29 10.72 -22.68
CA THR A 280 -12.95 10.27 -24.04
C THR A 280 -11.85 11.10 -24.72
N ALA A 281 -11.26 12.07 -24.00
CA ALA A 281 -10.18 12.89 -24.53
C ALA A 281 -8.99 12.03 -24.99
N ILE A 282 -8.29 12.46 -26.04
CA ILE A 282 -7.15 11.72 -26.62
C ILE A 282 -5.97 11.67 -25.63
N ASP A 283 -5.74 12.75 -24.89
CA ASP A 283 -4.61 12.85 -23.97
C ASP A 283 -4.94 12.29 -22.57
N THR A 284 -3.95 11.60 -22.00
CA THR A 284 -4.07 10.97 -20.67
C THR A 284 -4.28 11.98 -19.52
N PRO A 285 -3.61 13.16 -19.50
CA PRO A 285 -3.85 14.18 -18.48
C PRO A 285 -5.32 14.60 -18.37
N THR A 286 -5.97 14.93 -19.47
CA THR A 286 -7.39 15.34 -19.50
C THR A 286 -8.29 14.24 -18.96
N ARG A 287 -8.11 12.98 -19.42
CA ARG A 287 -8.87 11.84 -18.87
C ARG A 287 -8.65 11.61 -17.38
N ARG A 288 -7.46 11.92 -16.85
CA ARG A 288 -7.16 11.80 -15.41
C ARG A 288 -7.84 12.92 -14.63
N ALA A 289 -7.77 14.16 -15.10
CA ALA A 289 -8.46 15.30 -14.50
C ALA A 289 -9.99 15.12 -14.47
N ALA A 290 -10.54 14.58 -15.55
CA ALA A 290 -11.95 14.18 -15.67
C ALA A 290 -12.36 13.20 -14.56
N ARG A 291 -11.63 12.08 -14.41
CA ARG A 291 -11.86 11.09 -13.34
C ARG A 291 -11.78 11.69 -11.94
N ALA A 292 -10.79 12.55 -11.70
CA ALA A 292 -10.64 13.23 -10.41
C ALA A 292 -11.81 14.18 -10.12
N THR A 293 -12.32 14.86 -11.15
CA THR A 293 -13.50 15.73 -11.05
C THR A 293 -14.76 14.92 -10.73
N LEU A 294 -14.97 13.81 -11.44
CA LEU A 294 -16.10 12.91 -11.20
C LEU A 294 -16.05 12.26 -9.81
N ALA A 295 -14.87 11.83 -9.35
CA ALA A 295 -14.69 11.27 -8.01
C ALA A 295 -15.01 12.31 -6.90
N LYS A 296 -14.69 13.59 -7.14
CA LYS A 296 -15.05 14.70 -6.24
C LYS A 296 -16.52 15.10 -6.30
N GLY A 297 -17.25 14.72 -7.36
CA GLY A 297 -18.62 15.13 -7.64
C GLY A 297 -19.69 14.66 -6.64
N SER A 298 -19.30 13.91 -5.61
CA SER A 298 -20.19 13.29 -4.60
C SER A 298 -21.20 12.32 -5.22
N VAL A 299 -22.11 11.80 -4.40
CA VAL A 299 -23.19 10.87 -4.79
C VAL A 299 -24.00 11.37 -6.00
N GLU A 300 -24.10 12.69 -6.18
CA GLU A 300 -24.84 13.34 -7.28
C GLU A 300 -24.27 13.05 -8.68
N ALA A 301 -22.98 12.73 -8.80
CA ALA A 301 -22.35 12.42 -10.09
C ALA A 301 -22.66 11.00 -10.60
N VAL A 302 -23.05 10.09 -9.69
CA VAL A 302 -23.23 8.66 -10.01
C VAL A 302 -24.28 8.41 -11.10
N PRO A 303 -25.49 9.01 -11.06
CA PRO A 303 -26.48 8.81 -12.12
C PRO A 303 -25.99 9.25 -13.50
N ALA A 304 -25.24 10.36 -13.58
CA ALA A 304 -24.71 10.85 -14.85
C ALA A 304 -23.62 9.93 -15.41
N ILE A 305 -22.75 9.39 -14.55
CA ILE A 305 -21.73 8.39 -14.93
C ILE A 305 -22.41 7.12 -15.48
N LEU A 306 -23.41 6.60 -14.77
CA LEU A 306 -24.14 5.40 -15.18
C LEU A 306 -24.91 5.61 -16.50
N ASP A 307 -25.54 6.77 -16.68
CA ASP A 307 -26.20 7.11 -17.94
C ASP A 307 -25.22 7.16 -19.12
N ALA A 308 -24.03 7.75 -18.92
CA ALA A 308 -22.98 7.77 -19.94
C ALA A 308 -22.49 6.35 -20.29
N MET A 309 -22.26 5.51 -19.28
CA MET A 309 -21.88 4.10 -19.46
C MET A 309 -22.97 3.31 -20.18
N ARG A 310 -24.25 3.58 -19.93
CA ARG A 310 -25.38 2.94 -20.61
C ARG A 310 -25.49 3.36 -22.07
N LYS A 311 -25.30 4.65 -22.35
CA LYS A 311 -25.34 5.21 -23.71
C LYS A 311 -24.16 4.76 -24.58
N GLN A 312 -23.02 4.44 -23.95
CA GLN A 312 -21.80 4.03 -24.63
C GLN A 312 -21.23 2.72 -24.03
N PRO A 313 -21.95 1.59 -24.16
CA PRO A 313 -21.58 0.33 -23.51
C PRO A 313 -20.27 -0.25 -24.01
N ASP A 314 -19.89 0.04 -25.26
CA ASP A 314 -18.68 -0.48 -25.91
C ASP A 314 -17.50 0.50 -25.83
N ASN A 315 -17.71 1.72 -25.31
CA ASN A 315 -16.63 2.70 -25.16
C ASN A 315 -15.80 2.39 -23.92
N TYR A 316 -14.66 1.72 -24.12
CA TYR A 316 -13.74 1.34 -23.04
C TYR A 316 -13.35 2.50 -22.13
N GLN A 317 -13.11 3.69 -22.68
CA GLN A 317 -12.67 4.86 -21.91
C GLN A 317 -13.79 5.35 -20.97
N ILE A 318 -15.04 5.32 -21.42
CA ILE A 318 -16.20 5.63 -20.57
C ILE A 318 -16.38 4.56 -19.49
N GLN A 319 -16.34 3.27 -19.87
CA GLN A 319 -16.53 2.17 -18.91
C GLN A 319 -15.46 2.18 -17.81
N LEU A 320 -14.19 2.27 -18.20
CA LEU A 320 -13.07 2.33 -17.26
C LEU A 320 -13.07 3.65 -16.48
N GLY A 321 -13.26 4.77 -17.17
CA GLY A 321 -13.27 6.10 -16.56
C GLY A 321 -14.32 6.24 -15.48
N GLY A 322 -15.56 5.82 -15.78
CA GLY A 322 -16.67 5.79 -14.83
C GLY A 322 -16.40 4.86 -13.66
N SER A 323 -15.96 3.63 -13.93
CA SER A 323 -15.62 2.66 -12.87
C SER A 323 -14.56 3.20 -11.91
N VAL A 324 -13.45 3.75 -12.43
CA VAL A 324 -12.39 4.35 -11.62
C VAL A 324 -12.91 5.51 -10.78
N ALA A 325 -13.68 6.43 -11.38
CA ALA A 325 -14.21 7.58 -10.66
C ALA A 325 -15.12 7.17 -9.49
N MET A 326 -15.98 6.16 -9.70
CA MET A 326 -16.86 5.62 -8.67
C MET A 326 -16.09 4.86 -7.58
N THR A 327 -15.06 4.08 -7.93
CA THR A 327 -14.16 3.45 -6.94
C THR A 327 -13.48 4.50 -6.06
N GLU A 328 -12.91 5.54 -6.66
CA GLU A 328 -12.24 6.62 -5.93
C GLU A 328 -13.20 7.40 -5.02
N MET A 329 -14.44 7.60 -5.46
CA MET A 329 -15.50 8.21 -4.63
C MET A 329 -15.74 7.41 -3.35
N LEU A 330 -15.89 6.07 -3.44
CA LEU A 330 -16.06 5.21 -2.26
C LEU A 330 -14.81 5.10 -1.40
N ARG A 331 -13.61 5.11 -2.00
CA ARG A 331 -12.35 5.13 -1.24
C ARG A 331 -12.25 6.36 -0.36
N GLN A 332 -12.66 7.52 -0.86
CA GLN A 332 -12.62 8.78 -0.14
C GLN A 332 -13.73 8.88 0.92
N ASN A 333 -14.90 8.28 0.68
CA ASN A 333 -16.02 8.35 1.61
C ASN A 333 -16.82 7.04 1.70
N LYS A 334 -16.28 6.04 2.41
CA LYS A 334 -16.95 4.73 2.61
C LYS A 334 -18.33 4.85 3.25
N ALA A 335 -18.58 5.90 4.04
CA ALA A 335 -19.87 6.14 4.68
C ALA A 335 -21.00 6.45 3.67
N ASP A 336 -20.65 6.92 2.47
CA ASP A 336 -21.63 7.22 1.41
C ASP A 336 -22.10 5.97 0.64
N ALA A 337 -21.56 4.77 0.91
CA ALA A 337 -21.91 3.55 0.18
C ALA A 337 -23.42 3.28 0.10
N GLY A 338 -24.15 3.43 1.22
CA GLY A 338 -25.60 3.26 1.24
C GLY A 338 -26.35 4.33 0.41
N ARG A 339 -25.85 5.57 0.39
CA ARG A 339 -26.42 6.67 -0.40
C ARG A 339 -26.18 6.47 -1.89
N ILE A 340 -24.99 5.99 -2.26
CA ILE A 340 -24.63 5.64 -3.64
C ILE A 340 -25.48 4.46 -4.14
N ALA A 341 -25.66 3.42 -3.33
CA ALA A 341 -26.52 2.30 -3.70
C ALA A 341 -27.99 2.72 -3.92
N ALA A 342 -28.46 3.72 -3.16
CA ALA A 342 -29.83 4.22 -3.24
C ALA A 342 -30.13 5.02 -4.52
N VAL A 343 -29.12 5.56 -5.22
CA VAL A 343 -29.33 6.32 -6.46
C VAL A 343 -29.36 5.46 -7.72
N PHE A 344 -29.13 4.15 -7.62
CA PHE A 344 -29.20 3.25 -8.76
C PHE A 344 -30.66 3.03 -9.22
N HIS A 345 -30.92 3.12 -10.53
CA HIS A 345 -32.23 2.92 -11.14
C HIS A 345 -32.57 1.42 -11.28
N GLY A 346 -32.59 0.70 -10.15
CA GLY A 346 -32.93 -0.73 -10.10
C GLY A 346 -31.79 -1.67 -10.50
N MET A 347 -32.13 -2.83 -11.06
CA MET A 347 -31.15 -3.88 -11.39
C MET A 347 -30.35 -3.59 -12.65
N ASP A 348 -30.84 -2.77 -13.58
CA ASP A 348 -30.17 -2.49 -14.85
C ASP A 348 -28.79 -1.82 -14.63
N ASP A 349 -28.71 -0.86 -13.71
CA ASP A 349 -27.46 -0.19 -13.34
C ASP A 349 -26.49 -1.14 -12.64
N ARG A 350 -27.03 -2.02 -11.78
CA ARG A 350 -26.25 -3.05 -11.09
C ARG A 350 -25.67 -4.06 -12.08
N GLU A 351 -26.47 -4.50 -13.05
CA GLU A 351 -26.06 -5.44 -14.09
C GLU A 351 -25.02 -4.83 -15.04
N LEU A 352 -25.14 -3.55 -15.37
CA LEU A 352 -24.13 -2.82 -16.15
C LEU A 352 -22.76 -2.88 -15.47
N LEU A 353 -22.70 -2.61 -14.17
CA LEU A 353 -21.45 -2.66 -13.41
C LEU A 353 -20.95 -4.08 -13.17
N LEU A 354 -21.85 -5.05 -12.93
CA LEU A 354 -21.50 -6.45 -12.80
C LEU A 354 -20.94 -7.02 -14.10
N LYS A 355 -21.43 -6.58 -15.26
CA LYS A 355 -20.84 -6.90 -16.57
C LYS A 355 -19.40 -6.40 -16.65
N SER A 356 -19.12 -5.16 -16.21
CA SER A 356 -17.76 -4.62 -16.12
C SER A 356 -16.89 -5.39 -15.13
N ALA A 357 -17.44 -5.81 -13.99
CA ALA A 357 -16.75 -6.66 -13.01
C ALA A 357 -16.54 -8.12 -13.48
N GLY A 358 -17.21 -8.55 -14.54
CA GLY A 358 -16.98 -9.83 -15.23
C GLY A 358 -16.23 -9.68 -16.56
N HIS A 359 -15.73 -8.49 -16.89
CA HIS A 359 -15.12 -8.20 -18.19
C HIS A 359 -13.78 -8.94 -18.38
N SER A 360 -13.37 -9.18 -19.62
CA SER A 360 -12.10 -9.87 -19.95
C SER A 360 -10.86 -9.02 -19.65
N ASP A 361 -10.93 -7.70 -19.94
CA ASP A 361 -9.92 -6.73 -19.52
C ASP A 361 -9.75 -6.71 -17.99
N ARG A 362 -8.51 -6.89 -17.54
CA ARG A 362 -8.16 -6.96 -16.13
C ARG A 362 -8.43 -5.65 -15.40
N THR A 363 -8.11 -4.52 -16.02
CA THR A 363 -8.16 -3.21 -15.35
C THR A 363 -9.60 -2.80 -15.07
N LEU A 364 -10.47 -2.89 -16.08
CA LEU A 364 -11.90 -2.63 -15.94
C LEU A 364 -12.52 -3.56 -14.88
N ARG A 365 -12.19 -4.86 -14.96
CA ARG A 365 -12.66 -5.87 -14.01
C ARG A 365 -12.30 -5.53 -12.55
N ILE A 366 -11.07 -5.12 -12.28
CA ILE A 366 -10.60 -4.78 -10.94
C ILE A 366 -11.35 -3.56 -10.38
N TYR A 367 -11.41 -2.45 -11.12
CA TYR A 367 -12.04 -1.23 -10.61
C TYR A 367 -13.55 -1.40 -10.40
N ALA A 368 -14.25 -2.01 -11.37
CA ALA A 368 -15.67 -2.29 -11.21
C ALA A 368 -15.94 -3.28 -10.06
N GLY A 369 -15.10 -4.31 -9.92
CA GLY A 369 -15.18 -5.28 -8.83
C GLY A 369 -14.96 -4.65 -7.46
N GLU A 370 -13.94 -3.81 -7.33
CA GLU A 370 -13.64 -3.10 -6.09
C GLU A 370 -14.77 -2.15 -5.70
N PHE A 371 -15.27 -1.35 -6.65
CA PHE A 371 -16.40 -0.46 -6.40
C PHE A 371 -17.61 -1.22 -5.87
N LEU A 372 -18.00 -2.32 -6.53
CA LEU A 372 -19.16 -3.12 -6.13
C LEU A 372 -18.95 -3.86 -4.81
N TYR A 373 -17.73 -4.34 -4.54
CA TYR A 373 -17.37 -4.92 -3.24
C TYR A 373 -17.54 -3.90 -2.11
N ASP A 374 -16.99 -2.70 -2.30
CA ASP A 374 -17.05 -1.62 -1.31
C ASP A 374 -18.45 -1.04 -1.13
N LEU A 375 -19.26 -1.04 -2.20
CA LEU A 375 -20.67 -0.68 -2.13
C LEU A 375 -21.42 -1.60 -1.17
N GLY A 376 -21.08 -2.90 -1.20
CA GLY A 376 -21.62 -3.93 -0.33
C GLY A 376 -23.14 -4.01 -0.40
N ASP A 377 -23.72 -3.83 -1.58
CA ASP A 377 -25.16 -3.93 -1.85
C ASP A 377 -25.57 -5.41 -1.92
N ALA A 378 -26.59 -5.80 -1.15
CA ALA A 378 -27.03 -7.18 -1.04
C ALA A 378 -27.58 -7.75 -2.36
N ASP A 379 -28.31 -6.94 -3.15
CA ASP A 379 -28.86 -7.34 -4.43
C ASP A 379 -27.75 -7.53 -5.47
N VAL A 380 -26.73 -6.66 -5.45
CA VAL A 380 -25.50 -6.81 -6.24
C VAL A 380 -24.81 -8.13 -5.88
N SER A 381 -24.62 -8.41 -4.59
CA SER A 381 -23.94 -9.64 -4.16
C SER A 381 -24.68 -10.91 -4.57
N ARG A 382 -26.01 -10.92 -4.44
CA ARG A 382 -26.83 -12.04 -4.92
C ARG A 382 -26.68 -12.25 -6.42
N LYS A 383 -26.75 -11.17 -7.22
CA LYS A 383 -26.62 -11.25 -8.67
C LYS A 383 -25.21 -11.67 -9.09
N ALA A 384 -24.17 -11.21 -8.38
CA ALA A 384 -22.80 -11.59 -8.64
C ALA A 384 -22.58 -13.10 -8.50
N LEU A 385 -23.20 -13.75 -7.50
CA LEU A 385 -23.16 -15.21 -7.34
C LEU A 385 -23.82 -15.94 -8.52
N GLU A 386 -25.00 -15.47 -8.95
CA GLU A 386 -25.70 -16.02 -10.11
C GLU A 386 -24.80 -15.97 -11.36
N LEU A 387 -24.12 -14.84 -11.59
CA LEU A 387 -23.21 -14.65 -12.72
C LEU A 387 -21.93 -15.50 -12.58
N ALA A 388 -21.37 -15.61 -11.37
CA ALA A 388 -20.20 -16.44 -11.09
C ALA A 388 -20.48 -17.94 -11.36
N ALA A 389 -21.70 -18.39 -11.08
CA ALA A 389 -22.15 -19.75 -11.37
C ALA A 389 -22.30 -20.06 -12.87
N LYS A 390 -22.53 -19.02 -13.70
CA LYS A 390 -22.78 -19.14 -15.15
C LYS A 390 -21.54 -18.92 -16.01
N THR A 391 -20.58 -18.12 -15.53
CA THR A 391 -19.40 -17.78 -16.33
C THR A 391 -18.43 -18.95 -16.49
N ARG A 392 -17.81 -19.01 -17.67
CA ARG A 392 -16.71 -19.95 -17.99
C ARG A 392 -15.32 -19.33 -17.80
N ASP A 393 -15.23 -18.01 -17.67
CA ASP A 393 -13.98 -17.31 -17.42
C ASP A 393 -13.67 -17.35 -15.92
N GLU A 394 -12.57 -17.99 -15.57
CA GLU A 394 -12.11 -18.13 -14.19
C GLU A 394 -11.78 -16.78 -13.53
N ASN A 395 -11.24 -15.82 -14.29
CA ASN A 395 -10.93 -14.49 -13.75
C ASN A 395 -12.22 -13.68 -13.48
N ALA A 396 -13.21 -13.80 -14.37
CA ALA A 396 -14.53 -13.22 -14.15
C ALA A 396 -15.20 -13.84 -12.93
N ARG A 397 -15.15 -15.17 -12.79
CA ARG A 397 -15.68 -15.91 -11.64
C ARG A 397 -15.05 -15.44 -10.33
N TYR A 398 -13.71 -15.39 -10.29
CA TYR A 398 -12.96 -14.90 -9.13
C TYR A 398 -13.46 -13.52 -8.69
N ASN A 399 -13.55 -12.58 -9.63
CA ASN A 399 -13.89 -11.20 -9.33
C ASN A 399 -15.37 -11.05 -8.94
N LEU A 400 -16.28 -11.79 -9.57
CA LEU A 400 -17.70 -11.80 -9.20
C LEU A 400 -17.93 -12.42 -7.79
N LEU A 401 -17.16 -13.44 -7.42
CA LEU A 401 -17.20 -13.97 -6.04
C LEU A 401 -16.64 -12.98 -5.03
N LEU A 402 -15.61 -12.21 -5.41
CA LEU A 402 -15.12 -11.11 -4.57
C LEU A 402 -16.24 -10.08 -4.36
N VAL A 403 -16.90 -9.62 -5.42
CA VAL A 403 -18.07 -8.71 -5.32
C VAL A 403 -19.17 -9.30 -4.43
N ALA A 404 -19.46 -10.60 -4.55
CA ALA A 404 -20.45 -11.27 -3.72
C ALA A 404 -20.15 -11.21 -2.22
N GLN A 405 -18.87 -11.21 -1.82
CA GLN A 405 -18.49 -11.09 -0.41
C GLN A 405 -18.86 -9.73 0.19
N GLY A 406 -18.82 -8.65 -0.60
CA GLY A 406 -19.00 -7.28 -0.08
C GLY A 406 -20.36 -7.03 0.59
N GLY A 407 -21.43 -7.66 0.09
CA GLY A 407 -22.79 -7.57 0.62
C GLY A 407 -23.30 -8.87 1.26
N TRP A 408 -22.47 -9.91 1.36
CA TRP A 408 -22.89 -11.23 1.84
C TRP A 408 -23.51 -11.17 3.24
N ASP A 409 -22.91 -10.43 4.15
CA ASP A 409 -23.39 -10.32 5.54
C ASP A 409 -24.72 -9.55 5.66
N LYS A 410 -25.09 -8.80 4.63
CA LYS A 410 -26.37 -8.07 4.55
C LYS A 410 -27.49 -8.90 3.92
N LEU A 411 -27.19 -10.06 3.34
CA LEU A 411 -28.21 -10.97 2.82
C LEU A 411 -29.01 -11.60 3.96
N ALA A 412 -30.33 -11.59 3.84
CA ALA A 412 -31.21 -12.30 4.75
C ALA A 412 -30.94 -13.83 4.69
N PRO A 413 -31.19 -14.59 5.77
CA PRO A 413 -30.94 -16.04 5.80
C PRO A 413 -31.60 -16.79 4.63
N ALA A 414 -32.85 -16.45 4.28
CA ALA A 414 -33.54 -17.05 3.15
C ALA A 414 -32.84 -16.79 1.80
N GLN A 415 -32.24 -15.61 1.63
CA GLN A 415 -31.48 -15.27 0.42
C GLN A 415 -30.16 -16.04 0.37
N LYS A 416 -29.47 -16.22 1.51
CA LYS A 416 -28.26 -17.07 1.60
C LYS A 416 -28.58 -18.52 1.23
N THR A 417 -29.69 -19.07 1.75
CA THR A 417 -30.16 -20.41 1.38
C THR A 417 -30.47 -20.52 -0.10
N ALA A 418 -31.15 -19.52 -0.68
CA ALA A 418 -31.45 -19.50 -2.12
C ALA A 418 -30.17 -19.41 -2.98
N ALA A 419 -29.13 -18.72 -2.49
CA ALA A 419 -27.85 -18.57 -3.18
C ALA A 419 -26.92 -19.80 -3.06
N ALA A 420 -27.22 -20.74 -2.16
CA ALA A 420 -26.39 -21.92 -1.92
C ALA A 420 -26.20 -22.78 -3.19
N GLY A 421 -27.23 -22.88 -4.03
CA GLY A 421 -27.16 -23.60 -5.30
C GLY A 421 -26.19 -22.96 -6.30
N ASP A 422 -26.20 -21.63 -6.41
CA ASP A 422 -25.29 -20.90 -7.28
C ASP A 422 -23.86 -20.93 -6.74
N LEU A 423 -23.69 -20.82 -5.42
CA LEU A 423 -22.39 -20.97 -4.76
C LEU A 423 -21.79 -22.35 -5.04
N ALA A 424 -22.58 -23.43 -4.93
CA ALA A 424 -22.13 -24.78 -5.24
C ALA A 424 -21.71 -24.94 -6.71
N LYS A 425 -22.48 -24.38 -7.66
CA LYS A 425 -22.16 -24.40 -9.09
C LYS A 425 -20.88 -23.62 -9.41
N ALA A 426 -20.72 -22.43 -8.85
CA ALA A 426 -19.51 -21.63 -9.00
C ALA A 426 -18.30 -22.39 -8.45
N ARG A 427 -18.43 -23.06 -7.29
CA ARG A 427 -17.36 -23.85 -6.67
C ARG A 427 -16.94 -25.05 -7.51
N ALA A 428 -17.89 -25.75 -8.13
CA ALA A 428 -17.63 -26.98 -8.88
C ALA A 428 -16.69 -26.78 -10.09
N THR A 429 -16.60 -25.56 -10.60
CA THR A 429 -15.78 -25.23 -11.77
C THR A 429 -14.62 -24.29 -11.46
N ALA A 430 -14.47 -23.87 -10.19
CA ALA A 430 -13.49 -22.88 -9.74
C ALA A 430 -12.06 -23.45 -9.71
N GLY A 431 -11.10 -22.62 -10.12
CA GLY A 431 -9.67 -22.88 -9.98
C GLY A 431 -9.16 -22.65 -8.55
N PRO A 432 -7.89 -23.03 -8.29
CA PRO A 432 -7.33 -23.04 -6.93
C PRO A 432 -7.34 -21.70 -6.19
N LEU A 433 -7.19 -20.59 -6.91
CA LEU A 433 -7.24 -19.25 -6.30
C LEU A 433 -8.66 -18.86 -5.90
N THR A 434 -9.63 -19.14 -6.77
CA THR A 434 -11.05 -18.84 -6.54
C THR A 434 -11.65 -19.71 -5.44
N LEU A 435 -11.19 -20.96 -5.29
CA LEU A 435 -11.61 -21.84 -4.20
C LEU A 435 -11.40 -21.24 -2.81
N LYS A 436 -10.35 -20.41 -2.62
CA LYS A 436 -10.07 -19.73 -1.34
C LYS A 436 -11.12 -18.68 -0.95
N LEU A 437 -11.88 -18.16 -1.93
CA LEU A 437 -12.92 -17.16 -1.66
C LEU A 437 -14.20 -17.77 -1.06
N PHE A 438 -14.42 -19.08 -1.24
CA PHE A 438 -15.64 -19.72 -0.74
C PHE A 438 -15.65 -19.86 0.79
N GLU A 439 -14.49 -19.92 1.44
CA GLU A 439 -14.40 -20.05 2.91
C GLU A 439 -15.05 -18.87 3.65
N LYS A 440 -15.11 -17.69 3.02
CA LYS A 440 -15.76 -16.50 3.59
C LYS A 440 -17.26 -16.39 3.28
N LEU A 441 -17.78 -17.26 2.41
CA LEU A 441 -19.17 -17.30 1.97
C LEU A 441 -19.93 -18.51 2.55
N GLN A 442 -19.29 -19.29 3.41
CA GLN A 442 -19.87 -20.38 4.20
C GLN A 442 -20.11 -19.89 5.62
#